data_AF-A0A925GXJ5-F1
#
_entry.id   AF-A0A925GXJ5-F1
#
_cell.length_a   1.000
_cell.length_b   1.000
_cell.length_c   1.000
_cell.angle_alpha   90.00
_cell.angle_beta   90.00
_cell.angle_gamma   90.00
#
_symmetry.space_group_name_H-M   'P 1'
#
loop_
_entity.id
_entity.type
_entity.pdbx_description
1 polymer ?
#
loop_
_entity_poly.entity_id
_entity_poly.type
_entity_poly.pdbx_seq_one_letter_code
_entity_poly.pdbx_strand_id
1 'polypeptide(L)'
;LQAGERYVVDTGHLVAWEGTTQYTLRKAAAGFFRSMMSGEGIVAEFTGPGELLIQTRNLAALAGLLKPFFPSQSGGGGFNLGS
;
A
#
# COMPACT_ATOMS: atom_id res chain seq x y z
N LEU A 1 -11.81 -14.23 8.51
CA LEU A 1 -10.93 -15.34 8.90
C LEU A 1 -11.60 -16.20 9.93
N GLN A 2 -11.57 -17.51 9.72
CA GLN A 2 -11.96 -18.48 10.73
C GLN A 2 -10.87 -18.60 11.81
N ALA A 3 -11.22 -19.22 12.95
CA ALA A 3 -10.26 -19.41 14.04
C ALA A 3 -9.06 -20.25 13.58
N GLY A 4 -7.85 -19.71 13.76
CA GLY A 4 -6.59 -20.36 13.35
C GLY A 4 -6.25 -20.24 11.85
N GLU A 5 -7.12 -19.64 11.04
CA GLU A 5 -6.84 -19.35 9.64
C GLU A 5 -5.80 -18.23 9.52
N ARG A 6 -4.80 -18.42 8.64
CA ARG A 6 -3.77 -17.42 8.39
C ARG A 6 -3.94 -16.78 7.02
N TYR A 7 -3.79 -15.47 6.96
CA TYR A 7 -3.89 -14.71 5.72
C TYR A 7 -2.81 -13.65 5.63
N VAL A 8 -2.07 -13.65 4.52
CA VAL A 8 -0.99 -12.69 4.27
C VAL A 8 -1.45 -11.69 3.24
N VAL A 9 -1.38 -10.40 3.58
CA VAL A 9 -1.80 -9.30 2.72
C VAL A 9 -0.72 -8.23 2.65
N ASP A 10 -0.62 -7.60 1.49
CA ASP A 10 0.18 -6.39 1.28
C ASP A 10 -0.36 -5.23 2.12
N THR A 11 0.52 -4.49 2.79
CA THR A 11 0.11 -3.35 3.62
C THR A 11 -0.50 -2.20 2.81
N GLY A 12 -0.11 -2.02 1.55
CA GLY A 12 -0.67 -1.01 0.65
C GLY A 12 -2.08 -1.31 0.14
N HIS A 13 -2.62 -2.50 0.42
CA HIS A 13 -3.98 -2.90 0.08
C HIS A 13 -4.86 -3.11 1.31
N LEU A 14 -4.32 -2.96 2.52
CA LEU A 14 -5.03 -3.15 3.76
C LEU A 14 -5.72 -1.84 4.18
N VAL A 15 -7.03 -1.90 4.41
CA VAL A 15 -7.83 -0.73 4.83
C VAL A 15 -8.03 -0.72 6.34
N ALA A 16 -8.53 -1.83 6.87
CA ALA A 16 -8.88 -1.99 8.26
C ALA A 16 -9.01 -3.48 8.61
N TRP A 17 -8.97 -3.78 9.90
CA TRP A 17 -9.20 -5.11 10.43
C TRP A 17 -9.82 -5.02 11.82
N GLU A 18 -10.40 -6.11 12.29
CA GLU A 18 -10.94 -6.19 13.64
C GLU A 18 -9.80 -6.11 14.68
N GLY A 19 -9.91 -5.23 15.69
CA GLY A 19 -8.84 -4.96 16.65
C GLY A 19 -8.44 -6.15 17.54
N THR A 20 -9.27 -7.19 17.61
CA THR A 20 -9.02 -8.46 18.30
C THR A 20 -8.22 -9.45 17.45
N THR A 21 -8.10 -9.21 16.14
CA THR A 21 -7.40 -10.09 15.20
C THR A 21 -5.89 -9.97 15.40
N GLN A 22 -5.25 -11.11 15.62
CA GLN A 22 -3.80 -11.14 15.80
C GLN A 22 -3.10 -10.94 14.45
N TYR A 23 -2.08 -10.09 14.43
CA TYR A 23 -1.30 -9.83 13.23
C TYR A 23 0.19 -9.67 13.49
N THR A 24 1.00 -9.90 12.46
CA THR A 24 2.45 -9.66 12.49
C THR A 24 2.89 -9.00 11.19
N LEU A 25 3.66 -7.92 11.29
CA LEU A 25 4.30 -7.28 10.14
C LEU A 25 5.61 -8.00 9.82
N ARG A 26 5.79 -8.39 8.55
CA ARG A 26 7.02 -9.03 8.08
C ARG A 26 7.51 -8.34 6.82
N LYS A 27 8.82 -8.32 6.62
CA LYS A 27 9.40 -8.01 5.31
C LYS A 27 9.12 -9.19 4.37
N ALA A 28 8.54 -8.91 3.22
CA ALA A 28 8.26 -9.90 2.19
C ALA A 28 9.57 -10.55 1.73
N ALA A 29 9.69 -11.87 1.91
CA ALA A 29 10.82 -12.61 1.39
C ALA A 29 10.69 -12.70 -0.15
N ALA A 30 11.83 -12.57 -0.85
CA ALA A 30 11.91 -12.52 -2.31
C ALA A 30 11.24 -13.72 -3.04
N GLY A 31 11.02 -14.84 -2.35
CA GLY A 31 10.38 -16.04 -2.91
C GLY A 31 8.86 -16.14 -2.73
N PHE A 32 8.25 -15.47 -1.75
CA PHE A 32 6.84 -15.67 -1.42
C PHE A 32 5.88 -14.78 -2.24
N PHE A 33 6.37 -13.63 -2.74
CA PHE A 33 5.57 -12.72 -3.57
C PHE A 33 6.40 -12.05 -4.67
N ARG A 34 6.67 -12.76 -5.77
CA ARG A 34 7.24 -12.18 -7.01
C ARG A 34 6.33 -11.11 -7.66
N SER A 35 5.10 -10.95 -7.18
CA SER A 35 4.08 -10.03 -7.70
C SER A 35 4.12 -8.62 -7.08
N MET A 36 4.80 -8.43 -5.95
CA MET A 36 4.77 -7.18 -5.18
C MET A 36 5.84 -6.18 -5.65
N MET A 37 5.84 -5.87 -6.95
CA MET A 37 6.72 -4.86 -7.58
C MET A 37 6.25 -3.41 -7.30
N SER A 38 6.11 -3.03 -6.02
CA SER A 38 5.66 -1.66 -5.66
C SER A 38 6.54 -0.92 -4.64
N GLY A 39 7.63 -1.52 -4.13
CA GLY A 39 8.71 -0.76 -3.49
C GLY A 39 8.73 -0.64 -1.95
N GLU A 40 7.75 -1.16 -1.21
CA GLU A 40 7.80 -1.12 0.28
C GLU A 40 8.00 -2.49 0.96
N GLY A 41 7.68 -3.60 0.31
CA GLY A 41 8.10 -4.95 0.74
C GLY A 41 7.70 -5.34 2.17
N ILE A 42 6.66 -4.74 2.75
CA ILE A 42 6.14 -5.07 4.08
C ILE A 42 4.74 -5.67 3.93
N VAL A 43 4.54 -6.85 4.50
CA VAL A 43 3.27 -7.58 4.53
C VAL A 43 2.76 -7.70 5.95
N ALA A 44 1.43 -7.79 6.09
CA ALA A 44 0.77 -8.15 7.33
C ALA A 44 0.26 -9.60 7.23
N GLU A 45 0.66 -10.44 8.17
CA GLU A 45 0.13 -11.79 8.35
C GLU A 45 -0.87 -11.77 9.50
N PHE A 46 -2.13 -12.08 9.19
CA PHE A 46 -3.23 -12.15 10.15
C PHE A 46 -3.53 -13.59 10.53
N THR A 47 -3.91 -13.81 11.79
CA THR A 47 -4.44 -15.08 12.27
C THR A 47 -5.82 -14.85 12.87
N GLY A 48 -6.82 -15.55 12.35
CA GLY A 48 -8.20 -15.42 12.80
C GLY A 48 -8.46 -16.02 14.18
N PRO A 49 -9.68 -15.82 14.73
CA PRO A 49 -10.85 -15.30 14.02
C PRO A 49 -10.85 -13.78 13.87
N GLY A 50 -11.52 -13.29 12.82
CA GLY A 50 -11.79 -11.86 12.63
C GLY A 50 -11.91 -11.41 11.17
N GLU A 51 -12.35 -10.18 10.95
CA GLU A 51 -12.60 -9.63 9.61
C GLU A 51 -11.45 -8.73 9.11
N LEU A 52 -11.19 -8.81 7.80
CA LEU A 52 -10.16 -8.05 7.08
C LEU A 52 -10.80 -7.26 5.94
N LEU A 53 -10.60 -5.94 5.94
CA LEU A 53 -11.02 -5.06 4.86
C LEU A 53 -9.81 -4.77 3.95
N ILE A 54 -9.89 -5.27 2.72
CA ILE A 54 -8.86 -5.11 1.70
C ILE A 54 -9.39 -4.34 0.49
N GLN A 55 -8.54 -3.53 -0.12
CA GLN A 55 -8.82 -2.84 -1.38
C GLN A 55 -8.22 -3.61 -2.54
N THR A 56 -9.00 -3.78 -3.62
CA THR A 56 -8.54 -4.41 -4.87
C THR A 56 -7.67 -3.51 -5.73
N ARG A 57 -7.70 -2.20 -5.51
CA ARG A 57 -6.82 -1.23 -6.18
C ARG A 57 -6.00 -0.46 -5.16
N ASN A 58 -4.68 -0.47 -5.34
CA ASN A 58 -3.78 0.40 -4.60
C ASN A 58 -4.00 1.85 -5.02
N LEU A 59 -4.49 2.68 -4.09
CA LEU A 59 -4.70 4.12 -4.29
C LEU A 59 -3.40 4.86 -4.64
N ALA A 60 -2.25 4.43 -4.13
CA ALA A 60 -0.95 4.99 -4.49
C ALA A 60 -0.55 4.62 -5.93
N ALA A 61 -0.82 3.39 -6.38
CA ALA A 61 -0.61 3.01 -7.78
C ALA A 61 -1.55 3.80 -8.71
N LEU A 62 -2.82 3.95 -8.32
CA LEU A 62 -3.79 4.78 -9.04
C LEU A 62 -3.35 6.26 -9.07
N ALA A 63 -2.90 6.82 -7.94
CA ALA A 63 -2.38 8.18 -7.87
C ALA A 63 -1.12 8.35 -8.72
N GLY A 64 -0.24 7.35 -8.76
CA GLY A 64 0.93 7.31 -9.65
C GLY A 64 0.54 7.33 -11.12
N LEU A 65 -0.49 6.59 -11.51
CA LEU A 65 -1.05 6.61 -12.88
C LEU A 65 -1.73 7.95 -13.21
N LEU A 66 -2.34 8.60 -12.23
CA LEU A 66 -3.00 9.90 -12.40
C LEU A 66 -2.02 11.09 -12.32
N LYS A 67 -0.81 10.88 -11.77
CA LYS A 67 0.26 11.89 -11.63
C LYS A 67 0.56 12.68 -12.91
N PRO A 68 0.63 12.08 -14.12
CA PRO A 68 0.86 12.81 -15.36
C PRO A 68 -0.33 13.69 -15.81
N PHE A 69 -1.53 13.39 -15.29
CA PHE A 69 -2.78 14.08 -15.65
C PHE A 69 -3.18 15.16 -14.66
N PHE A 70 -2.58 15.19 -13.46
CA PHE A 70 -2.73 16.33 -12.58
C PHE A 70 -1.98 17.53 -13.16
N PRO A 71 -2.61 18.71 -13.25
CA PRO A 71 -1.88 19.92 -13.60
C PRO A 71 -0.78 20.08 -12.57
N SER A 72 0.48 20.00 -13.00
CA SER A 72 1.56 20.55 -12.19
C SER A 72 1.17 21.99 -11.95
N GLN A 73 1.08 22.39 -10.70
CA GLN A 73 0.97 23.81 -10.39
C GLN A 73 2.19 24.46 -11.02
N SER A 74 1.97 25.10 -12.16
CA SER A 74 2.81 26.13 -12.74
C SER A 74 2.75 27.33 -11.80
N GLY A 75 3.29 27.14 -10.59
CA GLY A 75 3.55 28.20 -9.64
C GLY A 75 4.76 28.95 -10.12
N GLY A 76 4.51 30.08 -10.79
CA GLY A 76 5.53 30.97 -11.30
C GLY A 76 6.48 31.50 -10.22
N GLY A 77 7.68 31.87 -10.65
CA GLY A 77 8.63 32.59 -9.83
C GLY A 77 9.98 32.75 -10.52
N GLY A 78 10.22 33.92 -11.11
CA GLY A 78 11.58 34.42 -11.39
C GLY A 78 11.86 34.79 -12.85
N PHE A 79 11.48 36.01 -13.24
CA PHE A 79 12.14 36.73 -14.34
C PHE A 79 13.56 37.06 -13.86
N ASN A 80 14.60 36.51 -14.48
CA ASN A 80 15.99 36.87 -14.20
C ASN A 80 16.44 37.97 -15.17
N LEU A 81 16.37 39.23 -14.72
CA LEU A 81 17.06 40.36 -15.35
C LEU A 81 18.36 40.59 -14.58
N GLY A 82 19.46 40.07 -15.11
CA GLY A 82 20.80 40.24 -14.57
C GLY A 82 21.84 40.34 -15.67
N SER A 83 22.50 41.51 -15.68
CA SER A 83 23.63 42.05 -16.49
C SER A 83 23.39 42.32 -17.97
#